data_AF-A0A6M4H0K6-F1
#
_entry.id   AF-A0A6M4H0K6-F1
#
_cell.length_a   1.000
_cell.length_b   1.000
_cell.length_c   1.000
_cell.angle_alpha   90.00
_cell.angle_beta   90.00
_cell.angle_gamma   90.00
#
_symmetry.space_group_name_H-M   'P 1'
#
loop_
_entity.id
_entity.type
_entity.pdbx_description
1 polymer ?
#
loop_
_entity_poly.entity_id
_entity_poly.type
_entity_poly.pdbx_seq_one_letter_code
_entity_poly.pdbx_strand_id
1 'polypeptide(L)'
;MRQVISAGPALDIASLATQLAGSAAPITDPSRELVQRYGYQTLYEVPRDLQKRLRRELIRGHAERLQSTPDGVFDHSVFLFLADWMRWLWSETPTEEWEAVLMDARPAVIRSERIHHVVTAPRGDYDGYRWLDMRNAKQMDTLMRGLYREFDCESRVVEAKLAP
;
A
#
# COMPACT_ATOMS: atom_id res chain seq x y z
N MET A 1 11.86 4.81 14.09
CA MET A 1 11.43 5.51 12.87
C MET A 1 10.49 4.60 12.10
N ARG A 2 9.27 5.08 11.83
CA ARG A 2 8.25 4.32 11.08
C ARG A 2 8.47 4.48 9.59
N GLN A 3 8.80 3.38 8.93
CA GLN A 3 9.12 3.36 7.51
C GLN A 3 8.10 2.55 6.74
N VAL A 4 7.63 3.06 5.61
CA VAL A 4 6.70 2.34 4.73
C VAL A 4 7.29 2.25 3.33
N ILE A 5 6.99 1.16 2.62
CA ILE A 5 7.39 0.96 1.23
C ILE A 5 6.17 1.16 0.33
N SER A 6 6.30 2.04 -0.66
CA SER A 6 5.30 2.29 -1.69
C SER A 6 5.84 1.84 -3.04
N ALA A 7 5.33 0.73 -3.55
CA ALA A 7 5.78 0.15 -4.82
C ALA A 7 4.61 -0.28 -5.69
N GLY A 8 4.78 -0.23 -7.01
CA GLY A 8 3.81 -0.84 -7.92
C GLY A 8 3.76 -2.37 -7.72
N PRO A 9 2.61 -3.01 -7.94
CA PRO A 9 2.39 -4.43 -7.60
C PRO A 9 3.23 -5.43 -8.40
N ALA A 10 3.94 -5.00 -9.45
CA ALA A 10 4.83 -5.83 -10.25
C ALA A 10 6.27 -5.92 -9.70
N LEU A 11 6.62 -5.04 -8.75
CA LEU A 11 7.99 -4.88 -8.27
C LEU A 11 8.23 -5.76 -7.04
N ASP A 12 9.33 -6.50 -7.05
CA ASP A 12 9.78 -7.23 -5.87
C ASP A 12 10.56 -6.31 -4.93
N ILE A 13 10.04 -6.17 -3.71
CA ILE A 13 10.56 -5.27 -2.68
C ILE A 13 11.06 -6.01 -1.45
N ALA A 14 11.07 -7.35 -1.46
CA ALA A 14 11.45 -8.16 -0.31
C ALA A 14 12.88 -7.88 0.18
N SER A 15 13.83 -7.70 -0.75
CA SER A 15 15.21 -7.37 -0.44
C SER A 15 15.34 -6.00 0.24
N LEU A 16 14.62 -4.99 -0.26
CA LEU A 16 14.58 -3.65 0.36
C LEU A 16 13.93 -3.68 1.74
N ALA A 17 12.80 -4.37 1.90
CA ALA A 17 12.12 -4.51 3.18
C ALA A 17 13.04 -5.14 4.22
N THR A 18 13.74 -6.21 3.85
CA THR A 18 14.72 -6.89 4.71
C THR A 18 15.89 -5.97 5.06
N GLN A 19 16.45 -5.28 4.07
CA GLN A 19 17.57 -4.34 4.28
C GLN A 19 17.19 -3.23 5.24
N LEU A 20 16.01 -2.63 5.08
CA LEU A 20 15.53 -1.54 5.93
C LEU A 20 15.21 -2.01 7.35
N ALA A 21 14.71 -3.25 7.51
CA ALA A 21 14.37 -3.82 8.81
C ALA A 21 15.61 -4.28 9.60
N GLY A 22 16.74 -4.54 8.92
CA GLY A 22 17.98 -4.96 9.55
C GLY A 22 17.84 -6.34 10.19
N SER A 23 18.00 -6.42 11.52
CA SER A 23 17.81 -7.67 12.27
C SER A 23 16.35 -7.94 12.67
N ALA A 24 15.44 -6.97 12.50
CA ALA A 24 14.02 -7.17 12.70
C ALA A 24 13.37 -7.76 11.44
N ALA A 25 12.23 -8.45 11.62
CA ALA A 25 11.41 -8.85 10.48
C ALA A 25 10.59 -7.65 9.96
N PRO A 26 10.47 -7.46 8.64
CA PRO A 26 9.53 -6.49 8.09
C PRO A 26 8.09 -6.90 8.42
N ILE A 27 7.23 -5.90 8.60
CA ILE A 27 5.81 -6.09 8.82
C ILE A 27 5.15 -6.22 7.45
N THR A 28 4.57 -7.39 7.22
CA THR A 28 4.00 -7.77 5.93
C THR A 28 2.60 -7.22 5.71
N ASP A 29 2.22 -7.04 4.44
CA ASP A 29 0.89 -6.64 4.01
C ASP A 29 -0.19 -7.62 4.51
N PRO A 30 -1.19 -7.15 5.30
CA PRO A 30 -2.21 -8.02 5.88
C PRO A 30 -3.35 -8.38 4.91
N SER A 31 -3.33 -7.91 3.66
CA SER A 31 -4.42 -8.09 2.68
C SER A 31 -4.78 -9.55 2.43
N ARG A 32 -3.78 -10.44 2.43
CA ARG A 32 -3.99 -11.88 2.25
C ARG A 32 -4.70 -12.52 3.44
N GLU A 33 -4.17 -12.30 4.63
CA GLU A 33 -4.78 -12.80 5.86
C GLU A 33 -6.21 -12.25 6.03
N LEU A 34 -6.43 -11.00 5.65
CA LEU A 34 -7.72 -10.35 5.78
C LEU A 34 -8.81 -11.05 4.95
N VAL A 35 -8.58 -11.30 3.65
CA VAL A 35 -9.60 -11.93 2.80
C VAL A 35 -9.77 -13.41 3.09
N GLN A 36 -8.72 -14.10 3.55
CA GLN A 36 -8.77 -15.50 3.92
C GLN A 36 -9.75 -15.75 5.08
N ARG A 37 -9.91 -14.78 6.00
CA ARG A 37 -10.92 -14.83 7.07
C ARG A 37 -12.36 -14.92 6.54
N TYR A 38 -12.58 -14.51 5.29
CA TYR A 38 -13.87 -14.56 4.62
C TYR A 38 -13.98 -15.70 3.59
N GLY A 39 -12.96 -16.57 3.50
CA GLY A 39 -12.95 -17.72 2.58
C GLY A 39 -12.53 -17.41 1.15
N TYR A 40 -11.87 -16.26 0.92
CA TYR A 40 -11.41 -15.86 -0.41
C TYR A 40 -9.88 -15.90 -0.50
N GLN A 41 -9.34 -16.05 -1.71
CA GLN A 41 -7.89 -16.04 -1.95
C GLN A 41 -7.36 -14.64 -2.20
N THR A 42 -8.16 -13.77 -2.85
CA THR A 42 -7.74 -12.40 -3.19
C THR A 42 -8.84 -11.36 -2.92
N LEU A 43 -8.45 -10.08 -2.82
CA LEU A 43 -9.40 -8.96 -2.75
C LEU A 43 -10.26 -8.81 -4.01
N TYR A 44 -9.90 -9.46 -5.11
CA TYR A 44 -10.60 -9.33 -6.39
C TYR A 44 -11.70 -10.38 -6.57
N GLU A 45 -11.74 -11.40 -5.70
CA GLU A 45 -12.77 -12.45 -5.69
C GLU A 45 -13.94 -12.12 -4.77
N VAL A 46 -13.73 -11.26 -3.77
CA VAL A 46 -14.76 -10.89 -2.80
C VAL A 46 -15.87 -10.04 -3.46
N PRO A 47 -17.13 -10.14 -2.99
CA PRO A 47 -18.22 -9.26 -3.42
C PRO A 47 -17.87 -7.79 -3.25
N ARG A 48 -18.37 -6.93 -4.13
CA ARG A 48 -17.95 -5.52 -4.22
C ARG A 48 -18.17 -4.70 -2.94
N ASP A 49 -19.28 -4.91 -2.23
CA ASP A 49 -19.51 -4.22 -0.95
C ASP A 49 -18.51 -4.69 0.12
N LEU A 50 -18.18 -5.98 0.11
CA LEU A 50 -17.12 -6.53 0.95
C LEU A 50 -15.75 -5.97 0.55
N GLN A 51 -15.46 -5.78 -0.74
CA GLN A 51 -14.22 -5.15 -1.23
C GLN A 51 -13.98 -3.77 -0.63
N LYS A 52 -14.99 -2.89 -0.68
CA LYS A 52 -14.92 -1.55 -0.11
C LYS A 52 -14.68 -1.60 1.40
N ARG A 53 -15.42 -2.46 2.11
CA ARG A 53 -15.26 -2.64 3.56
C ARG A 53 -13.85 -3.13 3.94
N LEU A 54 -13.35 -4.16 3.27
CA LEU A 54 -12.03 -4.73 3.57
C LEU A 54 -10.90 -3.76 3.27
N ARG A 55 -10.96 -2.99 2.18
CA ARG A 55 -9.95 -1.97 1.90
C ARG A 55 -9.94 -0.85 2.96
N ARG A 56 -11.11 -0.42 3.46
CA ARG A 56 -11.16 0.51 4.60
C ARG A 56 -10.58 -0.12 5.87
N GLU A 57 -10.82 -1.40 6.11
CA GLU A 57 -10.21 -2.14 7.21
C GLU A 57 -8.68 -2.19 7.10
N LEU A 58 -8.13 -2.42 5.90
CA LEU A 58 -6.68 -2.37 5.66
C LEU A 58 -6.09 -0.99 5.97
N ILE A 59 -6.75 0.07 5.50
CA ILE A 59 -6.31 1.45 5.74
C ILE A 59 -6.25 1.75 7.25
N ARG A 60 -7.33 1.43 7.98
CA ARG A 60 -7.42 1.65 9.42
C ARG A 60 -6.45 0.79 10.20
N GLY A 61 -6.39 -0.51 9.88
CA GLY A 61 -5.47 -1.45 10.51
C GLY A 61 -4.01 -1.05 10.31
N HIS A 62 -3.65 -0.55 9.13
CA HIS A 62 -2.31 -0.03 8.88
C HIS A 62 -2.00 1.22 9.73
N ALA A 63 -2.94 2.15 9.90
CA ALA A 63 -2.78 3.29 10.79
C ALA A 63 -2.56 2.87 12.26
N GLU A 64 -3.35 1.92 12.74
CA GLU A 64 -3.22 1.34 14.09
C GLU A 64 -1.87 0.65 14.27
N ARG A 65 -1.41 -0.09 13.26
CA ARG A 65 -0.13 -0.81 13.32
C ARG A 65 1.08 0.12 13.31
N LEU A 66 1.01 1.19 12.53
CA LEU A 66 1.98 2.28 12.61
C LEU A 66 1.99 2.90 14.01
N GLN A 67 0.83 3.12 14.63
CA GLN A 67 0.77 3.64 15.99
C GLN A 67 1.45 2.72 17.01
N SER A 68 1.18 1.42 16.96
CA SER A 68 1.72 0.45 17.92
C SER A 68 3.19 0.06 17.68
N THR A 69 3.78 0.45 16.55
CA THR A 69 5.11 -0.03 16.13
C THR A 69 6.03 1.13 15.73
N PRO A 70 6.63 1.86 16.68
CA PRO A 70 7.38 3.11 16.42
C PRO A 70 8.66 2.94 15.57
N ASP A 71 9.18 1.71 15.45
CA ASP A 71 10.38 1.39 14.67
C ASP A 71 10.09 0.34 13.56
N GLY A 72 8.83 0.19 13.19
CA GLY A 72 8.42 -0.78 12.17
C GLY A 72 8.83 -0.38 10.75
N VAL A 73 9.25 -1.38 9.98
CA VAL A 73 9.37 -1.32 8.52
C VAL A 73 8.20 -2.09 7.92
N PHE A 74 7.35 -1.40 7.19
CA PHE A 74 6.19 -1.98 6.53
C PHE A 74 6.51 -2.16 5.04
N ASP A 75 6.30 -3.37 4.53
CA ASP A 75 6.52 -3.71 3.12
C ASP A 75 5.44 -3.15 2.17
N HIS A 76 4.49 -2.43 2.74
CA HIS A 76 3.37 -1.77 2.10
C HIS A 76 3.17 -0.37 2.68
N SER A 77 2.31 0.41 2.02
CA SER A 77 1.93 1.73 2.50
C SER A 77 0.44 1.97 2.27
N VAL A 78 -0.13 2.91 3.03
CA VAL A 78 -1.50 3.37 2.80
C VAL A 78 -1.70 3.93 1.38
N PHE A 79 -0.64 4.46 0.75
CA PHE A 79 -0.70 4.98 -0.62
C PHE A 79 -0.93 3.88 -1.64
N LEU A 80 -0.37 2.69 -1.43
CA LEU A 80 -0.65 1.53 -2.27
C LEU A 80 -2.13 1.14 -2.16
N PHE A 81 -2.69 1.10 -0.95
CA PHE A 81 -4.11 0.77 -0.74
C PHE A 81 -5.06 1.80 -1.36
N LEU A 82 -4.76 3.08 -1.19
CA LEU A 82 -5.52 4.16 -1.81
C LEU A 82 -5.41 4.13 -3.34
N ALA A 83 -4.22 3.90 -3.89
CA ALA A 83 -4.05 3.77 -5.34
C ALA A 83 -4.83 2.56 -5.89
N ASP A 84 -4.84 1.43 -5.17
CA ASP A 84 -5.64 0.25 -5.57
C ASP A 84 -7.14 0.57 -5.50
N TRP A 85 -7.60 1.28 -4.47
CA TRP A 85 -8.98 1.78 -4.39
C TRP A 85 -9.32 2.65 -5.61
N MET A 86 -8.51 3.68 -5.89
CA MET A 86 -8.72 4.56 -7.03
C MET A 86 -8.73 3.77 -8.35
N ARG A 87 -7.89 2.75 -8.48
CA ARG A 87 -7.80 1.98 -9.73
C ARG A 87 -9.06 1.16 -10.02
N TRP A 88 -9.68 0.61 -8.98
CA TRP A 88 -10.75 -0.40 -9.12
C TRP A 88 -12.14 0.08 -8.74
N LEU A 89 -12.24 1.13 -7.90
CA LEU A 89 -13.51 1.54 -7.29
C LEU A 89 -13.86 3.00 -7.56
N TRP A 90 -13.00 3.77 -8.24
CA TRP A 90 -13.19 5.23 -8.41
C TRP A 90 -14.52 5.60 -9.07
N SER A 91 -14.89 4.93 -10.16
CA SER A 91 -16.16 5.22 -10.86
C SER A 91 -17.42 4.96 -10.04
N GLU A 92 -17.27 4.25 -8.91
CA GLU A 92 -18.37 3.81 -8.05
C GLU A 92 -18.23 4.33 -6.62
N THR A 93 -17.25 5.20 -6.36
CA THR A 93 -17.03 5.81 -5.05
C THR A 93 -17.57 7.24 -5.14
N PRO A 94 -18.72 7.55 -4.51
CA PRO A 94 -19.18 8.92 -4.39
C PRO A 94 -18.14 9.81 -3.71
N THR A 95 -18.18 11.11 -4.00
CA THR A 95 -17.24 12.09 -3.44
C THR A 95 -17.18 12.00 -1.92
N GLU A 96 -18.34 11.92 -1.25
CA GLU A 96 -18.43 11.83 0.21
C GLU A 96 -17.80 10.55 0.76
N GLU A 97 -17.93 9.43 0.03
CA GLU A 97 -17.28 8.17 0.41
C GLU A 97 -15.76 8.29 0.25
N TRP A 98 -15.29 8.91 -0.82
CA TRP A 98 -13.87 9.11 -1.06
C TRP A 98 -13.23 10.03 0.01
N GLU A 99 -13.88 11.13 0.37
CA GLU A 99 -13.44 12.00 1.46
C GLU A 99 -13.32 11.23 2.78
N ALA A 100 -14.30 10.37 3.09
CA ALA A 100 -14.26 9.52 4.28
C ALA A 100 -13.09 8.51 4.24
N VAL A 101 -12.77 7.96 3.07
CA VAL A 101 -11.60 7.08 2.88
C VAL A 101 -10.29 7.84 3.08
N LEU A 102 -10.18 9.07 2.57
CA LEU A 102 -9.01 9.93 2.80
C LEU A 102 -8.85 10.31 4.28
N MET A 103 -9.96 10.56 4.98
CA MET A 103 -9.95 10.79 6.43
C MET A 103 -9.44 9.57 7.21
N ASP A 104 -9.88 8.36 6.85
CA ASP A 104 -9.39 7.11 7.47
C ASP A 104 -7.88 6.91 7.22
N ALA A 105 -7.37 7.33 6.06
CA ALA A 105 -5.96 7.17 5.69
C ALA A 105 -5.01 8.21 6.31
N ARG A 106 -5.50 9.41 6.59
CA ARG A 106 -4.69 10.52 7.13
C ARG A 106 -3.87 10.14 8.37
N PRO A 107 -4.40 9.39 9.37
CA PRO A 107 -3.62 8.87 10.49
C PRO A 107 -2.39 8.05 10.10
N ALA A 108 -2.49 7.19 9.08
CA ALA A 108 -1.36 6.39 8.58
C ALA A 108 -0.34 7.28 7.87
N VAL A 109 -0.81 8.23 7.06
CA VAL A 109 0.07 9.18 6.36
C VAL A 109 0.87 10.00 7.36
N ILE A 110 0.24 10.60 8.37
CA ILE A 110 0.94 11.43 9.39
C ILE A 110 2.02 10.61 10.12
N ARG A 111 1.74 9.35 10.43
CA ARG A 111 2.67 8.47 11.16
C ARG A 111 3.77 7.88 10.29
N SER A 112 3.64 7.92 8.97
CA SER A 112 4.68 7.48 8.04
C SER A 112 5.80 8.53 8.01
N GLU A 113 6.85 8.31 8.81
CA GLU A 113 7.96 9.26 8.95
C GLU A 113 8.88 9.24 7.72
N ARG A 114 9.01 8.07 7.08
CA ARG A 114 9.76 7.91 5.84
C ARG A 114 9.01 6.99 4.87
N ILE A 115 8.85 7.45 3.63
CA ILE A 115 8.16 6.72 2.56
C ILE A 115 9.20 6.35 1.50
N HIS A 116 9.49 5.06 1.38
CA HIS A 116 10.41 4.55 0.35
C HIS A 116 9.60 4.22 -0.91
N HIS A 117 9.66 5.12 -1.89
CA HIS A 117 8.94 4.95 -3.15
C HIS A 117 9.82 4.19 -4.15
N VAL A 118 9.49 2.92 -4.42
CA VAL A 118 10.29 2.08 -5.31
C VAL A 118 9.92 2.35 -6.75
N VAL A 119 10.86 2.92 -7.51
CA VAL A 119 10.66 3.29 -8.92
C VAL A 119 11.24 2.26 -9.88
N THR A 120 12.10 1.37 -9.40
CA THR A 120 12.74 0.31 -10.18
C THR A 120 13.12 -0.83 -9.25
N ALA A 121 12.79 -2.06 -9.63
CA ALA A 121 13.18 -3.28 -8.92
C ALA A 121 13.04 -4.51 -9.84
N PRO A 122 13.59 -5.68 -9.44
CA PRO A 122 13.27 -6.95 -10.08
C PRO A 122 11.75 -7.18 -10.13
N ARG A 123 11.30 -7.99 -11.09
CA ARG A 123 9.89 -8.37 -11.15
C ARG A 123 9.59 -9.40 -10.07
N GLY A 124 8.50 -9.20 -9.36
CA GLY A 124 7.96 -10.21 -8.47
C GLY A 124 7.29 -11.35 -9.23
N ASP A 125 7.17 -12.51 -8.58
CA ASP A 125 6.33 -13.60 -9.08
C ASP A 125 4.84 -13.30 -8.87
N TYR A 126 3.99 -13.89 -9.72
CA TYR A 126 2.55 -13.82 -9.53
C TYR A 126 2.13 -14.63 -8.31
N ASP A 127 1.37 -14.02 -7.40
CA ASP A 127 0.92 -14.66 -6.16
C ASP A 127 -0.59 -14.44 -5.89
N GLY A 128 -1.33 -13.95 -6.88
CA GLY A 128 -2.74 -13.55 -6.76
C GLY A 128 -2.95 -12.08 -6.36
N TYR A 129 -1.94 -11.40 -5.81
CA TYR A 129 -1.98 -9.99 -5.39
C TYR A 129 -1.09 -9.10 -6.25
N ARG A 130 -0.07 -9.68 -6.86
CA ARG A 130 0.85 -9.00 -7.77
C ARG A 130 0.34 -9.01 -9.19
N TRP A 131 0.02 -7.85 -9.73
CA TRP A 131 -0.27 -7.68 -11.17
C TRP A 131 1.06 -7.53 -11.92
N LEU A 132 1.43 -8.54 -12.69
CA LEU A 132 2.71 -8.55 -13.43
C LEU A 132 2.74 -7.61 -14.65
N ASP A 133 1.60 -6.99 -14.99
CA ASP A 133 1.53 -6.04 -16.09
C ASP A 133 2.20 -4.71 -15.74
N MET A 134 3.23 -4.36 -16.52
CA MET A 134 3.98 -3.12 -16.35
C MET A 134 3.13 -1.86 -16.60
N ARG A 135 2.08 -1.96 -17.43
CA ARG A 135 1.18 -0.81 -17.64
C ARG A 135 0.37 -0.54 -16.37
N ASN A 136 -0.18 -1.58 -15.73
CA ASN A 136 -0.83 -1.45 -14.43
C ASN A 136 0.13 -0.92 -13.36
N ALA A 137 1.36 -1.43 -13.29
CA ALA A 137 2.36 -0.94 -12.34
C ALA A 137 2.65 0.56 -12.53
N LYS A 138 2.77 1.03 -13.78
CA LYS A 138 2.97 2.45 -14.10
C LYS A 138 1.76 3.32 -13.73
N GLN A 139 0.53 2.83 -13.89
CA GLN A 139 -0.66 3.56 -13.47
C GLN A 139 -0.71 3.71 -11.95
N MET A 140 -0.42 2.64 -11.21
CA MET A 140 -0.34 2.66 -9.76
C MET A 140 0.73 3.64 -9.27
N ASP A 141 1.89 3.68 -9.91
CA ASP A 141 2.94 4.68 -9.65
C ASP A 141 2.43 6.12 -9.78
N THR A 142 1.77 6.45 -10.90
CA THR A 142 1.18 7.77 -11.12
C THR A 142 0.16 8.14 -10.04
N LEU A 143 -0.70 7.19 -9.65
CA LEU A 143 -1.71 7.40 -8.60
C LEU A 143 -1.05 7.67 -7.24
N MET A 144 -0.06 6.86 -6.85
CA MET A 144 0.69 7.08 -5.60
C MET A 144 1.38 8.44 -5.57
N ARG A 145 2.00 8.88 -6.67
CA ARG A 145 2.60 10.22 -6.77
C ARG A 145 1.56 11.34 -6.66
N GLY A 146 0.37 11.14 -7.21
CA GLY A 146 -0.75 12.05 -7.00
C GLY A 146 -1.15 12.15 -5.54
N LEU A 147 -1.23 11.01 -4.84
CA LEU A 147 -1.57 10.96 -3.42
C LEU A 147 -0.49 11.62 -2.53
N TYR A 148 0.79 11.55 -2.89
CA TYR A 148 1.83 12.25 -2.11
C TYR A 148 1.62 13.77 -2.10
N ARG A 149 1.18 14.34 -3.22
CA ARG A 149 0.81 15.76 -3.33
C ARG A 149 -0.48 16.07 -2.57
N GLU A 150 -1.50 15.23 -2.73
CA GLU A 150 -2.79 15.38 -2.03
C GLU A 150 -2.62 15.45 -0.50
N PHE A 151 -1.70 14.65 0.04
CA PHE A 151 -1.41 14.64 1.48
C PHE A 151 -0.27 15.56 1.91
N ASP A 152 0.30 16.36 1.01
CA ASP A 152 1.44 17.25 1.25
C ASP A 152 2.60 16.52 1.99
N CYS A 153 3.01 15.38 1.46
CA CYS A 153 4.01 14.51 2.10
C CYS A 153 5.24 14.23 1.24
N GLU A 154 5.42 14.93 0.13
CA GLU A 154 6.53 14.72 -0.81
C GLU A 154 7.91 14.85 -0.14
N SER A 155 8.04 15.72 0.86
CA SER A 155 9.28 15.90 1.64
C SER A 155 9.72 14.66 2.43
N ARG A 156 8.82 13.69 2.65
CA ARG A 156 9.09 12.41 3.34
C ARG A 156 9.34 11.26 2.38
N VAL A 157 9.17 11.49 1.07
CA VAL A 157 9.33 10.48 0.03
C VAL A 157 10.78 10.42 -0.39
N VAL A 158 11.34 9.21 -0.37
CA VAL A 158 12.68 8.92 -0.90
C VAL A 158 12.52 7.89 -2.00
N GLU A 159 13.02 8.21 -3.19
CA GLU A 159 13.01 7.26 -4.30
C GLU A 159 14.04 6.14 -4.05
N ALA A 160 13.61 4.90 -4.21
CA ALA A 160 14.44 3.72 -4.11
C ALA A 160 14.55 3.03 -5.49
N LYS A 161 15.77 2.66 -5.85
CA LYS A 161 16.09 1.92 -7.07
C LYS A 161 16.85 0.65 -6.67
N LEU A 162 16.25 -0.50 -6.93
CA LEU A 162 16.85 -1.81 -6.70
C LEU A 162 17.43 -2.31 -8.03
N ALA A 163 18.63 -2.88 -7.96
CA ALA A 163 19.23 -3.52 -9.13
C ALA A 163 18.31 -4.65 -9.62
N PRO A 164 18.09 -4.77 -10.94
CA PRO A 164 17.27 -5.83 -11.53
C PRO A 164 17.89 -7.22 -11.35
#